data_AF-A0A2D6PKZ2-F1
#
_entry.id   AF-A0A2D6PKZ2-F1
#
_cell.length_a   1.000
_cell.length_b   1.000
_cell.length_c   1.000
_cell.angle_alpha   90.00
_cell.angle_beta   90.00
_cell.angle_gamma   90.00
#
_symmetry.space_group_name_H-M   'P 1'
#
loop_
_entity.id
_entity.type
_entity.pdbx_description
1 polymer ?
#
loop_
_entity_poly.entity_id
_entity_poly.type
_entity_poly.pdbx_seq_one_letter_code
_entity_poly.pdbx_strand_id
1 'polypeptide(L)'
;MNAAEFRAGQLKALHAVQTGMINPNALISGMRLEDGSYYVLSRYSDDVWTLPDSLFPAGAKDTQKKLNFLRVPVMFRETLRACTAHYILNGIEGRSRPKGITIYQFFQSVTLFLTWLQDQSIARLSDATPLIGHQYVSFCRGLRGRKGKPLSGGTLKQRFLAVETVHILSQQSDDPMRHPWPESSAKYLAGLTGQGNPQLQEARTEIIPDDILGPLFQSSIEWLDRADEIISLRAQVEGWKSEDRSFRFIQPRLKKLGWTLSGIRTAEQHLQTACMSIILITTGIRVSELCSLENQCAFKTLDEEGEPFHWMRGTSYKTGAGACEWLVAEITHRALTVAESLVRSLQAQLEQRIFDLRTDDPKDPDIARLKEHTRRLFLAVSTRQNNRVGTLSRDSIIDRLNAFAAQCGLDWRFAPHQFRRTFAVYAAHSAFGDLRYLRDHFKHWSLDMTTLYAMSRLQDAELYDSVGL
;
A
#
# COMPACT_ATOMS: atom_id res chain seq x y z
N MET A 1 17.90 22.34 6.86
CA MET A 1 18.71 21.85 8.01
C MET A 1 19.67 20.79 7.50
N ASN A 2 20.94 20.75 7.89
CA ASN A 2 21.82 19.68 7.39
C ASN A 2 21.51 18.32 8.09
N ALA A 3 22.04 17.22 7.56
CA ALA A 3 21.75 15.88 8.07
C ALA A 3 22.21 15.67 9.53
N ALA A 4 23.33 16.27 9.92
CA ALA A 4 23.90 16.15 11.26
C ALA A 4 23.03 16.91 12.28
N GLU A 5 22.61 18.13 11.98
CA GLU A 5 21.69 18.93 12.78
C GLU A 5 20.34 18.23 12.95
N PHE A 6 19.80 17.65 11.88
CA PHE A 6 18.52 16.94 11.94
C PHE A 6 18.60 15.72 12.86
N ARG A 7 19.64 14.90 12.69
CA ARG A 7 19.87 13.74 13.56
C ARG A 7 20.15 14.14 15.01
N ALA A 8 20.94 15.18 15.23
CA ALA A 8 21.20 15.71 16.57
C ALA A 8 19.90 16.22 17.21
N GLY A 9 19.03 16.89 16.45
CA GLY A 9 17.71 17.30 16.89
C GLY A 9 16.79 16.13 17.26
N GLN A 10 16.79 15.06 16.46
CA GLN A 10 16.06 13.82 16.77
C GLN A 10 16.62 13.09 17.99
N LEU A 11 17.95 13.04 18.15
CA LEU A 11 18.60 12.45 19.34
C LEU A 11 18.30 13.26 20.61
N LYS A 12 18.28 14.58 20.53
CA LYS A 12 17.83 15.45 21.63
C LYS A 12 16.36 15.20 21.97
N ALA A 13 15.49 15.12 20.96
CA ALA A 13 14.09 14.76 21.14
C ALA A 13 13.96 13.40 21.83
N LEU A 14 14.76 12.43 21.41
CA LEU A 14 14.79 11.09 21.96
C LEU A 14 15.19 11.05 23.43
N HIS A 15 16.29 11.72 23.77
CA HIS A 15 16.77 11.79 25.16
C HIS A 15 15.74 12.50 26.05
N ALA A 16 15.11 13.56 25.54
CA ALA A 16 14.05 14.29 26.22
C ALA A 16 12.77 13.45 26.44
N VAL A 17 12.45 12.54 25.51
CA VAL A 17 11.35 11.55 25.66
C VAL A 17 11.66 10.57 26.80
N GLN A 18 12.92 10.19 26.98
CA GLN A 18 13.34 9.25 28.03
C GLN A 18 13.41 9.90 29.42
N THR A 19 13.61 11.22 29.49
CA THR A 19 13.72 11.97 30.76
C THR A 19 12.42 12.71 31.13
N GLY A 20 11.33 12.51 30.38
CA GLY A 20 9.99 13.07 30.65
C GLY A 20 9.79 14.53 30.23
N MET A 21 10.83 15.27 29.89
CA MET A 21 10.75 16.70 29.52
C MET A 21 10.97 16.93 28.02
N ILE A 22 9.97 16.64 27.19
CA ILE A 22 10.08 16.81 25.74
C ILE A 22 9.94 18.28 25.35
N ASN A 23 10.98 18.84 24.74
CA ASN A 23 10.93 20.20 24.19
C ASN A 23 9.79 20.29 23.14
N PRO A 24 8.87 21.26 23.24
CA PRO A 24 7.78 21.44 22.26
C PRO A 24 8.26 21.53 20.80
N ASN A 25 9.43 22.11 20.57
CA ASN A 25 10.04 22.26 19.25
C ASN A 25 10.87 21.06 18.78
N ALA A 26 10.88 19.96 19.54
CA ALA A 26 11.58 18.73 19.22
C ALA A 26 11.17 18.18 17.85
N LEU A 27 12.17 17.77 17.06
CA LEU A 27 11.97 17.24 15.71
C LEU A 27 11.52 15.78 15.77
N ILE A 28 10.32 15.50 15.25
CA ILE A 28 9.77 14.14 15.23
C ILE A 28 10.01 13.50 13.87
N SER A 29 9.65 14.20 12.80
CA SER A 29 9.72 13.68 11.44
C SER A 29 10.25 14.73 10.48
N GLY A 30 10.87 14.25 9.41
CA GLY A 30 11.41 15.08 8.36
C GLY A 30 11.68 14.26 7.11
N MET A 31 11.93 14.95 6.02
CA MET A 31 12.29 14.33 4.75
C MET A 31 13.57 14.97 4.22
N ARG A 32 14.33 14.16 3.48
CA ARG A 32 15.56 14.59 2.85
C ARG A 32 15.24 15.30 1.52
N LEU A 33 15.76 16.49 1.34
CA LEU A 33 15.74 17.27 0.11
C LEU A 33 16.89 16.84 -0.81
N GLU A 34 16.85 17.28 -2.08
CA GLU A 34 17.82 16.91 -3.11
C GLU A 34 19.25 17.36 -2.80
N ASP A 35 19.40 18.54 -2.22
CA ASP A 35 20.68 19.10 -1.78
C ASP A 35 21.29 18.35 -0.58
N GLY A 36 20.62 17.28 -0.12
CA GLY A 36 21.01 16.49 1.03
C GLY A 36 20.61 17.09 2.38
N SER A 37 20.03 18.29 2.38
CA SER A 37 19.44 18.90 3.57
C SER A 37 18.11 18.21 3.93
N TYR A 38 17.59 18.53 5.11
CA TYR A 38 16.34 18.01 5.64
C TYR A 38 15.34 19.14 5.81
N TYR A 39 14.11 18.85 5.39
CA TYR A 39 12.91 19.61 5.68
C TYR A 39 12.16 18.95 6.84
N VAL A 40 11.75 19.76 7.82
CA VAL A 40 11.04 19.28 9.01
C VAL A 40 9.56 19.11 8.65
N LEU A 41 9.05 17.89 8.79
CA LEU A 41 7.65 17.59 8.51
C LEU A 41 6.77 17.82 9.74
N SER A 42 7.25 17.47 10.93
CA SER A 42 6.50 17.67 12.17
C SER A 42 7.40 17.82 13.39
N ARG A 43 6.93 18.69 14.28
CA ARG A 43 7.47 18.93 15.62
C ARG A 43 6.56 18.33 16.67
N TYR A 44 7.10 18.13 17.86
CA TYR A 44 6.37 17.49 18.96
C TYR A 44 5.06 18.21 19.29
N SER A 45 5.07 19.54 19.39
CA SER A 45 3.88 20.33 19.71
C SER A 45 2.78 20.32 18.64
N ASP A 46 3.07 19.87 17.42
CA ASP A 46 2.09 19.93 16.34
C ASP A 46 0.90 19.02 16.64
N ASP A 47 -0.31 19.51 16.37
CA ASP A 47 -1.55 18.74 16.54
C ASP A 47 -1.69 17.58 15.54
N VAL A 48 -1.03 17.71 14.38
CA VAL A 48 -1.03 16.71 13.32
C VAL A 48 0.40 16.43 12.88
N TRP A 49 0.86 15.20 13.12
CA TRP A 49 2.17 14.75 12.66
C TRP A 49 2.06 14.11 11.28
N THR A 50 2.90 14.53 10.36
CA THR A 50 3.08 13.97 9.02
C THR A 50 4.34 13.10 9.01
N LEU A 51 4.15 11.83 8.65
CA LEU A 51 5.23 10.85 8.48
C LEU A 51 5.80 10.95 7.05
N PRO A 52 7.12 10.80 6.87
CA PRO A 52 7.74 10.89 5.55
C PRO A 52 7.34 9.72 4.64
N ASP A 53 7.26 9.99 3.34
CA ASP A 53 6.83 9.02 2.31
C ASP A 53 7.73 7.78 2.26
N SER A 54 9.01 7.93 2.58
CA SER A 54 10.00 6.85 2.68
C SER A 54 9.63 5.73 3.67
N LEU A 55 8.71 5.97 4.60
CA LEU A 55 8.22 4.94 5.53
C LEU A 55 7.10 4.08 4.95
N PHE A 56 6.58 4.42 3.76
CA PHE A 56 5.40 3.81 3.18
C PHE A 56 5.72 3.10 1.85
N PRO A 57 5.00 2.01 1.52
CA PRO A 57 5.05 1.45 0.18
C PRO A 57 4.38 2.39 -0.83
N ALA A 58 4.73 2.25 -2.11
CA ALA A 58 4.06 2.94 -3.20
C ALA A 58 2.53 2.69 -3.17
N GLY A 59 1.75 3.72 -3.50
CA GLY A 59 0.29 3.68 -3.46
C GLY A 59 -0.31 3.74 -2.04
N ALA A 60 0.47 4.13 -1.03
CA ALA A 60 -0.07 4.52 0.29
C ALA A 60 -0.83 5.86 0.20
N LYS A 61 -1.94 5.97 0.93
CA LYS A 61 -2.77 7.18 0.90
C LYS A 61 -2.18 8.26 1.79
N ASP A 62 -2.32 9.53 1.41
CA ASP A 62 -1.88 10.66 2.25
C ASP A 62 -2.52 10.68 3.64
N THR A 63 -3.77 10.22 3.75
CA THR A 63 -4.46 10.12 5.04
C THR A 63 -3.80 9.11 5.99
N GLN A 64 -3.08 8.11 5.47
CA GLN A 64 -2.33 7.14 6.27
C GLN A 64 -0.98 7.69 6.75
N LYS A 65 -0.53 8.81 6.17
CA LYS A 65 0.73 9.48 6.53
C LYS A 65 0.55 10.48 7.67
N LYS A 66 -0.68 10.76 8.09
CA LYS A 66 -1.01 11.78 9.10
C LYS A 66 -1.53 11.15 10.41
N LEU A 67 -0.99 11.61 11.54
CA LEU A 67 -1.41 11.26 12.90
C LEU A 67 -2.03 12.50 13.54
N ASN A 68 -3.35 12.50 13.75
CA ASN A 68 -4.06 13.67 14.27
C ASN A 68 -4.38 13.49 15.76
N PHE A 69 -3.62 14.16 16.62
CA PHE A 69 -3.73 14.09 18.08
C PHE A 69 -4.98 14.79 18.64
N LEU A 70 -5.65 15.64 17.86
CA LEU A 70 -6.94 16.22 18.24
C LEU A 70 -8.05 15.16 18.36
N ARG A 71 -7.87 14.00 17.72
CA ARG A 71 -8.78 12.85 17.84
C ARG A 71 -8.60 12.08 19.15
N VAL A 72 -7.53 12.35 19.89
CA VAL A 72 -7.21 11.68 21.15
C VAL A 72 -7.87 12.45 22.28
N PRO A 73 -8.53 11.74 23.23
CA PRO A 73 -9.01 12.33 24.48
C PRO A 73 -7.96 13.25 25.12
N VAL A 74 -8.39 14.43 25.58
CA VAL A 74 -7.48 15.49 26.08
C VAL A 74 -6.57 14.96 27.18
N MET A 75 -7.13 14.19 28.13
CA MET A 75 -6.42 13.59 29.26
C MET A 75 -5.28 12.62 28.88
N PHE A 76 -5.36 11.98 27.71
CA PHE A 76 -4.34 11.02 27.25
C PHE A 76 -3.44 11.56 26.14
N ARG A 77 -3.69 12.80 25.68
CA ARG A 77 -3.06 13.34 24.47
C ARG A 77 -1.55 13.44 24.60
N GLU A 78 -1.04 13.99 25.69
CA GLU A 78 0.40 14.09 25.95
C GLU A 78 1.05 12.72 26.11
N THR A 79 0.44 11.82 26.87
CA THR A 79 0.96 10.46 27.06
C THR A 79 1.08 9.70 25.75
N LEU A 80 0.04 9.76 24.89
CA LEU A 80 0.10 9.13 23.57
C LEU A 80 1.11 9.83 22.65
N ARG A 81 1.28 11.14 22.76
CA ARG A 81 2.27 11.90 22.00
C ARG A 81 3.68 11.44 22.34
N ALA A 82 4.01 11.33 23.64
CA ALA A 82 5.28 10.80 24.11
C ALA A 82 5.51 9.35 23.64
N CYS A 83 4.52 8.46 23.81
CA CYS A 83 4.60 7.08 23.36
C CYS A 83 4.84 6.98 21.84
N THR A 84 4.13 7.80 21.06
CA THR A 84 4.24 7.81 19.60
C THR A 84 5.59 8.37 19.14
N ALA A 85 6.11 9.41 19.81
CA ALA A 85 7.45 9.93 19.55
C ALA A 85 8.52 8.85 19.81
N HIS A 86 8.44 8.16 20.95
CA HIS A 86 9.33 7.04 21.25
C HIS A 86 9.25 5.97 20.16
N TYR A 87 8.04 5.60 19.75
CA TYR A 87 7.85 4.53 18.77
C TYR A 87 8.39 4.88 17.38
N ILE A 88 8.28 6.14 16.96
CA ILE A 88 8.82 6.63 15.68
C ILE A 88 10.35 6.69 15.72
N LEU A 89 10.93 7.21 16.81
CA LEU A 89 12.36 7.51 16.90
C LEU A 89 13.21 6.27 17.26
N ASN A 90 12.75 5.46 18.22
CA ASN A 90 13.46 4.27 18.72
C ASN A 90 12.89 2.95 18.18
N GLY A 91 11.58 2.89 17.98
CA GLY A 91 10.89 1.61 17.83
C GLY A 91 10.72 0.92 19.19
N ILE A 92 10.79 -0.40 19.19
CA ILE A 92 10.72 -1.24 20.40
C ILE A 92 11.89 -2.21 20.34
N GLU A 93 12.62 -2.34 21.43
CA GLU A 93 13.78 -3.25 21.52
C GLU A 93 13.39 -4.69 21.15
N GLY A 94 14.28 -5.38 20.43
CA GLY A 94 14.03 -6.72 19.90
C GLY A 94 13.04 -6.79 18.73
N ARG A 95 12.47 -5.65 18.27
CA ARG A 95 11.60 -5.57 17.10
C ARG A 95 12.23 -4.73 15.99
N SER A 96 11.94 -5.07 14.74
CA SER A 96 12.30 -4.20 13.61
C SER A 96 11.62 -2.84 13.73
N ARG A 97 12.31 -1.77 13.31
CA ARG A 97 11.74 -0.42 13.30
C ARG A 97 10.41 -0.39 12.54
N PRO A 98 9.37 0.27 13.11
CA PRO A 98 8.04 0.22 12.53
C PRO A 98 7.98 1.02 11.22
N LYS A 99 7.30 0.45 10.21
CA LYS A 99 6.98 1.15 8.97
C LYS A 99 5.78 2.09 9.18
N GLY A 100 5.56 3.01 8.25
CA GLY A 100 4.54 4.07 8.37
C GLY A 100 3.13 3.53 8.59
N ILE A 101 2.74 2.45 7.89
CA ILE A 101 1.44 1.79 8.09
C ILE A 101 1.30 1.21 9.50
N THR A 102 2.37 0.64 10.06
CA THR A 102 2.38 0.08 11.42
C THR A 102 2.18 1.18 12.46
N ILE A 103 2.88 2.30 12.32
CA ILE A 103 2.73 3.47 13.20
C ILE A 103 1.30 4.01 13.13
N TYR A 104 0.76 4.17 11.92
CA TYR A 104 -0.62 4.63 11.72
C TYR A 104 -1.66 3.69 12.35
N GLN A 105 -1.50 2.38 12.17
CA GLN A 105 -2.41 1.38 12.74
C GLN A 105 -2.35 1.33 14.27
N PHE A 106 -1.14 1.44 14.83
CA PHE A 106 -0.93 1.63 16.26
C PHE A 106 -1.70 2.86 16.74
N PHE A 107 -1.44 4.04 16.16
CA PHE A 107 -2.08 5.30 16.56
C PHE A 107 -3.61 5.22 16.52
N GLN A 108 -4.20 4.71 15.43
CA GLN A 108 -5.66 4.55 15.32
C GLN A 108 -6.21 3.59 16.40
N SER A 109 -5.56 2.47 16.62
CA SER A 109 -6.03 1.44 17.56
C SER A 109 -5.91 1.89 19.01
N VAL A 110 -4.84 2.61 19.36
CA VAL A 110 -4.68 3.21 20.68
C VAL A 110 -5.69 4.31 20.89
N THR A 111 -5.93 5.18 19.91
CA THR A 111 -6.96 6.23 20.02
C THR A 111 -8.31 5.62 20.40
N LEU A 112 -8.71 4.50 19.77
CA LEU A 112 -9.94 3.79 20.11
C LEU A 112 -9.95 3.25 21.55
N PHE A 113 -8.83 2.71 22.02
CA PHE A 113 -8.69 2.23 23.40
C PHE A 113 -8.79 3.38 24.41
N LEU A 114 -8.09 4.50 24.16
CA LEU A 114 -8.11 5.67 25.03
C LEU A 114 -9.50 6.34 25.09
N THR A 115 -10.21 6.40 23.94
CA THR A 115 -11.60 6.86 23.93
C THR A 115 -12.47 5.95 24.80
N TRP A 116 -12.31 4.63 24.69
CA TRP A 116 -13.04 3.70 25.53
C TRP A 116 -12.70 3.84 27.03
N LEU A 117 -11.43 4.08 27.39
CA LEU A 117 -11.04 4.37 28.78
C LEU A 117 -11.75 5.63 29.31
N GLN A 118 -11.78 6.70 28.52
CA GLN A 118 -12.50 7.93 28.87
C GLN A 118 -13.99 7.64 29.10
N ASP A 119 -14.61 6.81 28.26
CA ASP A 119 -16.02 6.43 28.41
C ASP A 119 -16.26 5.59 29.69
N GLN A 120 -15.24 4.89 30.19
CA GLN A 120 -15.25 4.20 31.49
C GLN A 120 -14.84 5.13 32.65
N SER A 121 -14.73 6.44 32.43
CA SER A 121 -14.27 7.43 33.41
C SER A 121 -12.87 7.18 33.96
N ILE A 122 -12.01 6.52 33.18
CA ILE A 122 -10.60 6.31 33.51
C ILE A 122 -9.79 7.44 32.88
N ALA A 123 -9.08 8.20 33.72
CA ALA A 123 -8.35 9.40 33.30
C ALA A 123 -6.82 9.22 33.19
N ARG A 124 -6.28 8.10 33.69
CA ARG A 124 -4.84 7.79 33.68
C ARG A 124 -4.61 6.36 33.18
N LEU A 125 -3.53 6.15 32.43
CA LEU A 125 -3.09 4.83 31.97
C LEU A 125 -2.66 3.95 33.14
N SER A 126 -2.06 4.53 34.17
CA SER A 126 -1.69 3.82 35.39
C SER A 126 -2.88 3.17 36.12
N ASP A 127 -4.09 3.70 35.92
CA ASP A 127 -5.35 3.15 36.46
C ASP A 127 -5.94 2.03 35.58
N ALA A 128 -5.41 1.80 34.38
CA ALA A 128 -5.83 0.71 33.51
C ALA A 128 -5.28 -0.63 34.04
N THR A 129 -6.01 -1.21 35.00
CA THR A 129 -5.67 -2.51 35.60
C THR A 129 -5.88 -3.67 34.62
N PRO A 130 -5.33 -4.88 34.91
CA PRO A 130 -5.63 -6.07 34.11
C PRO A 130 -7.13 -6.37 33.97
N LEU A 131 -7.93 -6.05 34.99
CA LEU A 131 -9.39 -6.19 34.93
C LEU A 131 -10.00 -5.29 33.84
N ILE A 132 -9.57 -4.03 33.76
CA ILE A 132 -9.96 -3.10 32.69
C ILE A 132 -9.51 -3.63 31.32
N GLY A 133 -8.30 -4.21 31.24
CA GLY A 133 -7.81 -4.89 30.05
C GLY A 133 -8.76 -6.00 29.57
N HIS A 134 -9.22 -6.87 30.48
CA HIS A 134 -10.18 -7.93 30.17
C HIS A 134 -11.56 -7.37 29.77
N GLN A 135 -12.02 -6.30 30.41
CA GLN A 135 -13.26 -5.61 30.02
C GLN A 135 -13.15 -5.04 28.59
N TYR A 136 -12.01 -4.45 28.23
CA TYR A 136 -11.78 -3.96 26.87
C TYR A 136 -11.78 -5.09 25.82
N VAL A 137 -11.22 -6.26 26.17
CA VAL A 137 -11.26 -7.45 25.31
C VAL A 137 -12.71 -7.90 25.09
N SER A 138 -13.50 -7.97 26.15
CA SER A 138 -14.93 -8.32 26.07
C SER A 138 -15.70 -7.33 25.21
N PHE A 139 -15.49 -6.02 25.44
CA PHE A 139 -16.05 -4.94 24.63
C PHE A 139 -15.70 -5.12 23.15
N CYS A 140 -14.43 -5.33 22.82
CA CYS A 140 -13.99 -5.51 21.43
C CYS A 140 -14.61 -6.74 20.76
N ARG A 141 -14.84 -7.84 21.50
CA ARG A 141 -15.55 -9.03 20.99
C ARG A 141 -17.04 -8.78 20.79
N GLY A 142 -17.62 -7.88 21.59
CA GLY A 142 -19.00 -7.39 21.43
C GLY A 142 -19.20 -6.48 20.22
N LEU A 143 -18.14 -5.83 19.72
CA LEU A 143 -18.25 -4.93 18.57
C LEU A 143 -18.64 -5.66 17.29
N ARG A 144 -19.42 -4.97 16.47
CA ARG A 144 -19.81 -5.39 15.12
C ARG A 144 -19.24 -4.43 14.09
N GLY A 145 -18.71 -4.98 12.99
CA GLY A 145 -18.24 -4.20 11.85
C GLY A 145 -19.40 -3.63 11.02
N ARG A 146 -19.07 -2.93 9.94
CA ARG A 146 -20.05 -2.25 9.06
C ARG A 146 -21.15 -3.16 8.49
N LYS A 147 -20.89 -4.47 8.37
CA LYS A 147 -21.86 -5.46 7.87
C LYS A 147 -22.56 -6.24 8.99
N GLY A 148 -22.56 -5.72 10.23
CA GLY A 148 -23.14 -6.40 11.40
C GLY A 148 -22.36 -7.64 11.89
N LYS A 149 -21.32 -8.08 11.18
CA LYS A 149 -20.48 -9.23 11.56
C LYS A 149 -19.53 -8.88 12.72
N PRO A 150 -19.20 -9.82 13.61
CA PRO A 150 -18.15 -9.64 14.61
C PRO A 150 -16.82 -9.23 13.99
N LEU A 151 -15.98 -8.55 14.78
CA LEU A 151 -14.62 -8.20 14.34
C LEU A 151 -13.79 -9.46 14.06
N SER A 152 -13.02 -9.44 12.98
CA SER A 152 -12.12 -10.55 12.66
C SER A 152 -11.02 -10.72 13.72
N GLY A 153 -10.51 -11.93 13.91
CA GLY A 153 -9.36 -12.17 14.80
C GLY A 153 -8.15 -11.31 14.44
N GLY A 154 -7.91 -11.03 13.15
CA GLY A 154 -6.87 -10.09 12.72
C GLY A 154 -7.10 -8.66 13.21
N THR A 155 -8.34 -8.17 13.15
CA THR A 155 -8.72 -6.85 13.68
C THR A 155 -8.60 -6.78 15.20
N LEU A 156 -9.03 -7.83 15.91
CA LEU A 156 -8.90 -7.94 17.36
C LEU A 156 -7.43 -7.95 17.79
N LYS A 157 -6.60 -8.76 17.13
CA LYS A 157 -5.15 -8.80 17.36
C LYS A 157 -4.53 -7.41 17.22
N GLN A 158 -4.88 -6.65 16.17
CA GLN A 158 -4.35 -5.31 15.96
C GLN A 158 -4.71 -4.36 17.12
N ARG A 159 -5.96 -4.40 17.60
CA ARG A 159 -6.39 -3.60 18.75
C ARG A 159 -5.65 -3.99 20.02
N PHE A 160 -5.54 -5.29 20.31
CA PHE A 160 -4.91 -5.77 21.53
C PHE A 160 -3.40 -5.55 21.53
N LEU A 161 -2.74 -5.78 20.39
CA LEU A 161 -1.31 -5.53 20.23
C LEU A 161 -0.97 -4.03 20.41
N ALA A 162 -1.88 -3.15 20.02
CA ALA A 162 -1.71 -1.72 20.26
C ALA A 162 -1.72 -1.40 21.77
N VAL A 163 -2.57 -2.05 22.56
CA VAL A 163 -2.59 -1.89 24.04
C VAL A 163 -1.30 -2.46 24.67
N GLU A 164 -0.85 -3.64 24.26
CA GLU A 164 0.48 -4.16 24.69
C GLU A 164 1.62 -3.20 24.34
N THR A 165 1.54 -2.58 23.15
CA THR A 165 2.56 -1.64 22.70
C THR A 165 2.53 -0.35 23.52
N VAL A 166 1.34 0.16 23.90
CA VAL A 166 1.23 1.28 24.85
C VAL A 166 1.79 0.91 26.20
N HIS A 167 1.58 -0.31 26.70
CA HIS A 167 2.17 -0.75 27.95
C HIS A 167 3.69 -0.61 27.91
N ILE A 168 4.34 -1.15 26.87
CA ILE A 168 5.79 -1.06 26.70
C ILE A 168 6.26 0.39 26.61
N LEU A 169 5.61 1.20 25.77
CA LEU A 169 6.05 2.57 25.48
C LEU A 169 5.80 3.53 26.65
N SER A 170 4.72 3.33 27.42
CA SER A 170 4.35 4.18 28.55
C SER A 170 5.24 3.99 29.77
N GLN A 171 6.06 2.94 29.84
CA GLN A 171 6.99 2.73 30.97
C GLN A 171 8.02 3.86 31.12
N GLN A 172 8.23 4.65 30.06
CA GLN A 172 9.14 5.79 30.06
C GLN A 172 8.41 7.13 30.20
N SER A 173 7.12 7.10 30.53
CA SER A 173 6.29 8.31 30.72
C SER A 173 5.89 8.48 32.18
N ASP A 174 5.36 9.66 32.52
CA ASP A 174 4.84 9.98 33.86
C ASP A 174 3.52 9.24 34.21
N ASP A 175 2.99 8.46 33.27
CA ASP A 175 1.75 7.70 33.42
C ASP A 175 1.91 6.27 32.88
N PRO A 176 2.72 5.42 33.54
CA PRO A 176 3.02 4.08 33.05
C PRO A 176 1.82 3.14 33.20
N MET A 177 1.43 2.52 32.09
CA MET A 177 0.35 1.53 32.09
C MET A 177 0.85 0.19 32.64
N ARG A 178 0.05 -0.51 33.44
CA ARG A 178 0.36 -1.89 33.85
C ARG A 178 0.21 -2.86 32.68
N HIS A 179 0.81 -4.06 32.79
CA HIS A 179 0.62 -5.07 31.75
C HIS A 179 -0.87 -5.46 31.70
N PRO A 180 -1.55 -5.33 30.54
CA PRO A 180 -3.02 -5.40 30.48
C PRO A 180 -3.57 -6.81 30.63
N TRP A 181 -2.74 -7.85 30.43
CA TRP A 181 -3.10 -9.26 30.59
C TRP A 181 -1.85 -10.13 30.86
N PRO A 182 -1.29 -10.11 32.09
CA PRO A 182 0.01 -10.75 32.41
C PRO A 182 0.13 -12.22 32.00
N GLU A 183 -0.95 -12.99 32.14
CA GLU A 183 -1.00 -14.42 31.83
C GLU A 183 -1.47 -14.72 30.39
N SER A 184 -1.46 -13.73 29.50
CA SER A 184 -1.96 -13.90 28.13
C SER A 184 -1.20 -13.06 27.11
N SER A 185 -1.69 -13.07 25.87
CA SER A 185 -1.18 -12.21 24.80
C SER A 185 -2.29 -11.76 23.88
N ALA A 186 -2.07 -10.66 23.16
CA ALA A 186 -2.95 -10.12 22.15
C ALA A 186 -3.32 -11.16 21.09
N LYS A 187 -2.37 -12.01 20.70
CA LYS A 187 -2.59 -13.08 19.72
C LYS A 187 -3.51 -14.17 20.28
N TYR A 188 -3.30 -14.57 21.54
CA TYR A 188 -4.13 -15.55 22.21
C TYR A 188 -5.56 -15.02 22.41
N LEU A 189 -5.71 -13.81 22.95
CA LEU A 189 -7.01 -13.17 23.19
C LEU A 189 -7.80 -12.91 21.90
N ALA A 190 -7.11 -12.75 20.77
CA ALA A 190 -7.72 -12.65 19.46
C ALA A 190 -8.14 -14.00 18.83
N GLY A 191 -7.90 -15.12 19.50
CA GLY A 191 -8.22 -16.46 19.00
C GLY A 191 -7.31 -16.92 17.85
N LEU A 192 -6.06 -16.44 17.82
CA LEU A 192 -5.10 -16.73 16.75
C LEU A 192 -3.95 -17.64 17.21
N THR A 193 -4.18 -18.46 18.25
CA THR A 193 -3.22 -19.43 18.80
C THR A 193 -3.84 -20.83 18.82
N GLY A 194 -3.01 -21.88 18.72
CA GLY A 194 -3.46 -23.28 18.72
C GLY A 194 -3.83 -23.82 17.33
N GLN A 195 -4.23 -25.10 17.28
CA GLN A 195 -4.58 -25.79 16.03
C GLN A 195 -5.77 -25.16 15.28
N GLY A 196 -6.67 -24.46 15.99
CA GLY A 196 -7.79 -23.70 15.41
C GLY A 196 -7.42 -22.34 14.82
N ASN A 197 -6.13 -21.97 14.76
CA ASN A 197 -5.70 -20.67 14.23
C ASN A 197 -6.01 -20.58 12.72
N PRO A 198 -6.88 -19.65 12.30
CA PRO A 198 -7.19 -19.40 10.89
C PRO A 198 -5.98 -19.17 9.97
N GLN A 199 -4.87 -18.68 10.52
CA GLN A 199 -3.66 -18.38 9.76
C GLN A 199 -2.77 -19.61 9.51
N LEU A 200 -2.99 -20.71 10.24
CA LEU A 200 -2.25 -21.96 10.10
C LEU A 200 -3.03 -23.03 9.30
N GLN A 201 -4.36 -22.88 9.17
CA GLN A 201 -5.19 -23.95 8.63
C GLN A 201 -5.35 -23.95 7.10
N GLU A 202 -5.35 -22.81 6.40
CA GLU A 202 -5.43 -22.74 4.92
C GLU A 202 -5.35 -21.29 4.40
N ALA A 203 -4.88 -21.08 3.16
CA ALA A 203 -5.03 -19.78 2.51
C ALA A 203 -6.49 -19.52 2.14
N ARG A 204 -7.12 -18.58 2.85
CA ARG A 204 -8.53 -18.19 2.64
C ARG A 204 -8.80 -17.36 1.39
N THR A 205 -7.76 -16.89 0.71
CA THR A 205 -7.91 -15.95 -0.40
C THR A 205 -8.33 -16.70 -1.66
N GLU A 206 -9.61 -16.89 -1.91
CA GLU A 206 -10.13 -17.62 -3.10
C GLU A 206 -9.35 -17.31 -4.39
N ILE A 207 -9.02 -18.35 -5.16
CA ILE A 207 -8.50 -18.18 -6.53
C ILE A 207 -9.58 -17.49 -7.37
N ILE A 208 -9.16 -16.80 -8.43
CA ILE A 208 -10.08 -16.27 -9.43
C ILE A 208 -10.52 -17.47 -10.28
N PRO A 209 -11.83 -17.78 -10.35
CA PRO A 209 -12.34 -18.86 -11.20
C PRO A 209 -12.02 -18.64 -12.69
N ASP A 210 -11.87 -19.71 -13.46
CA ASP A 210 -11.44 -19.65 -14.86
C ASP A 210 -12.48 -18.97 -15.76
N ASP A 211 -13.76 -19.15 -15.47
CA ASP A 211 -14.89 -18.48 -16.12
C ASP A 211 -14.93 -16.97 -15.84
N ILE A 212 -14.18 -16.49 -14.85
CA ILE A 212 -13.97 -15.06 -14.58
C ILE A 212 -12.62 -14.59 -15.13
N LEU A 213 -11.55 -15.36 -14.90
CA LEU A 213 -10.18 -15.00 -15.28
C LEU A 213 -10.00 -14.94 -16.79
N GLY A 214 -10.51 -15.93 -17.52
CA GLY A 214 -10.41 -16.02 -18.97
C GLY A 214 -11.03 -14.81 -19.68
N PRO A 215 -12.32 -14.50 -19.44
CA PRO A 215 -12.96 -13.31 -20.01
C PRO A 215 -12.29 -12.00 -19.59
N LEU A 216 -11.88 -11.86 -18.33
CA LEU A 216 -11.15 -10.66 -17.87
C LEU A 216 -9.84 -10.47 -18.65
N PHE A 217 -9.09 -11.54 -18.83
CA PHE A 217 -7.81 -11.52 -19.53
C PHE A 217 -8.00 -11.23 -21.03
N GLN A 218 -8.98 -11.89 -21.66
CA GLN A 218 -9.35 -11.66 -23.05
C GLN A 218 -9.76 -10.20 -23.30
N SER A 219 -10.67 -9.65 -22.51
CA SER A 219 -11.04 -8.23 -22.61
C SER A 219 -9.86 -7.30 -22.36
N SER A 220 -8.93 -7.66 -21.47
CA SER A 220 -7.71 -6.87 -21.25
C SER A 220 -6.80 -6.86 -22.49
N ILE A 221 -6.67 -7.98 -23.19
CA ILE A 221 -5.92 -8.07 -24.45
C ILE A 221 -6.60 -7.24 -25.54
N GLU A 222 -7.93 -7.32 -25.67
CA GLU A 222 -8.69 -6.53 -26.65
C GLU A 222 -8.49 -5.02 -26.45
N TRP A 223 -8.44 -4.55 -25.19
CA TRP A 223 -8.07 -3.17 -24.91
C TRP A 223 -6.62 -2.88 -25.31
N LEU A 224 -5.69 -3.80 -25.03
CA LEU A 224 -4.28 -3.68 -25.41
C LEU A 224 -4.08 -3.66 -26.94
N ASP A 225 -4.93 -4.33 -27.71
CA ASP A 225 -4.92 -4.31 -29.19
C ASP A 225 -5.36 -2.94 -29.73
N ARG A 226 -6.18 -2.21 -28.96
CA ARG A 226 -6.65 -0.85 -29.29
C ARG A 226 -5.74 0.25 -28.76
N ALA A 227 -4.58 -0.09 -28.19
CA ALA A 227 -3.71 0.87 -27.53
C ALA A 227 -3.27 2.01 -28.45
N ASP A 228 -2.83 1.68 -29.67
CA ASP A 228 -2.32 2.67 -30.63
C ASP A 228 -3.41 3.66 -31.08
N GLU A 229 -4.66 3.19 -31.25
CA GLU A 229 -5.81 4.05 -31.53
C GLU A 229 -6.01 5.09 -30.41
N ILE A 230 -6.07 4.63 -29.16
CA ILE A 230 -6.35 5.48 -28.00
C ILE A 230 -5.21 6.48 -27.76
N ILE A 231 -3.96 6.01 -27.85
CA ILE A 231 -2.76 6.83 -27.65
C ILE A 231 -2.65 7.88 -28.76
N SER A 232 -2.87 7.52 -30.02
CA SER A 232 -2.82 8.45 -31.15
C SER A 232 -3.92 9.52 -31.07
N LEU A 233 -5.14 9.14 -30.68
CA LEU A 233 -6.24 10.09 -30.45
C LEU A 233 -5.90 11.09 -29.34
N ARG A 234 -5.32 10.62 -28.23
CA ARG A 234 -4.86 11.50 -27.16
C ARG A 234 -3.77 12.46 -27.65
N ALA A 235 -2.75 11.96 -28.34
CA ALA A 235 -1.68 12.77 -28.90
C ALA A 235 -2.22 13.84 -29.86
N GLN A 236 -3.20 13.50 -30.69
CA GLN A 236 -3.88 14.46 -31.58
C GLN A 236 -4.60 15.56 -30.79
N VAL A 237 -5.31 15.20 -29.72
CA VAL A 237 -5.97 16.18 -28.83
C VAL A 237 -4.96 17.09 -28.13
N GLU A 238 -3.84 16.54 -27.66
CA GLU A 238 -2.76 17.32 -27.04
C GLU A 238 -2.11 18.27 -28.06
N GLY A 239 -1.88 17.82 -29.29
CA GLY A 239 -1.40 18.66 -30.39
C GLY A 239 -2.34 19.84 -30.65
N TRP A 240 -3.65 19.60 -30.79
CA TRP A 240 -4.61 20.70 -30.95
C TRP A 240 -4.65 21.66 -29.76
N LYS A 241 -4.51 21.16 -28.53
CA LYS A 241 -4.43 22.03 -27.34
C LYS A 241 -3.16 22.88 -27.33
N SER A 242 -2.03 22.33 -27.78
CA SER A 242 -0.76 23.07 -27.87
C SER A 242 -0.80 24.19 -28.93
N GLU A 243 -1.67 24.06 -29.93
CA GLU A 243 -1.96 25.11 -30.93
C GLU A 243 -3.08 26.09 -30.48
N ASP A 244 -3.43 26.12 -29.19
CA ASP A 244 -4.52 26.93 -28.63
C ASP A 244 -5.88 26.73 -29.32
N ARG A 245 -6.12 25.55 -29.90
CA ARG A 245 -7.41 25.26 -30.54
C ARG A 245 -8.50 25.17 -29.48
N SER A 246 -9.54 25.98 -29.66
CA SER A 246 -10.68 26.02 -28.75
C SER A 246 -11.45 24.69 -28.70
N PHE A 247 -12.19 24.46 -27.62
CA PHE A 247 -13.09 23.32 -27.49
C PHE A 247 -14.09 23.19 -28.67
N ARG A 248 -14.55 24.32 -29.23
CA ARG A 248 -15.44 24.34 -30.40
C ARG A 248 -14.78 23.81 -31.68
N PHE A 249 -13.45 23.84 -31.76
CA PHE A 249 -12.69 23.24 -32.86
C PHE A 249 -12.49 21.73 -32.68
N ILE A 250 -12.19 21.31 -31.45
CA ILE A 250 -11.83 19.93 -31.12
C ILE A 250 -13.05 19.02 -31.09
N GLN A 251 -14.13 19.43 -30.41
CA GLN A 251 -15.29 18.58 -30.15
C GLN A 251 -15.96 18.01 -31.43
N PRO A 252 -16.21 18.81 -32.49
CA PRO A 252 -16.82 18.28 -33.72
C PRO A 252 -15.93 17.29 -34.47
N ARG A 253 -14.60 17.48 -34.42
CA ARG A 253 -13.63 16.59 -35.07
C ARG A 253 -13.56 15.24 -34.37
N LEU A 254 -13.52 15.23 -33.04
CA LEU A 254 -13.61 14.00 -32.27
C LEU A 254 -14.93 13.27 -32.52
N LYS A 255 -16.06 14.00 -32.58
CA LYS A 255 -17.37 13.39 -32.84
C LYS A 255 -17.42 12.69 -34.21
N LYS A 256 -16.77 13.24 -35.25
CA LYS A 256 -16.65 12.57 -36.56
C LYS A 256 -15.87 11.26 -36.49
N LEU A 257 -14.94 11.15 -35.56
CA LEU A 257 -14.18 9.93 -35.26
C LEU A 257 -14.91 9.00 -34.29
N GLY A 258 -16.14 9.32 -33.86
CA GLY A 258 -16.91 8.54 -32.88
C GLY A 258 -16.51 8.79 -31.42
N TRP A 259 -15.65 9.77 -31.16
CA TRP A 259 -15.06 10.02 -29.85
C TRP A 259 -15.54 11.32 -29.20
N THR A 260 -15.44 11.36 -27.87
CA THR A 260 -15.58 12.58 -27.07
C THR A 260 -14.37 12.71 -26.15
N LEU A 261 -14.06 13.91 -25.66
CA LEU A 261 -12.95 14.09 -24.71
C LEU A 261 -13.11 13.24 -23.44
N SER A 262 -14.34 13.13 -22.92
CA SER A 262 -14.64 12.26 -21.79
C SER A 262 -14.52 10.78 -22.15
N GLY A 263 -14.93 10.41 -23.37
CA GLY A 263 -14.78 9.06 -23.92
C GLY A 263 -13.33 8.62 -24.00
N ILE A 264 -12.44 9.47 -24.54
CA ILE A 264 -11.00 9.20 -24.61
C ILE A 264 -10.43 9.01 -23.20
N ARG A 265 -10.73 9.93 -22.27
CA ARG A 265 -10.26 9.82 -20.88
C ARG A 265 -10.73 8.53 -20.20
N THR A 266 -11.94 8.07 -20.52
CA THR A 266 -12.50 6.82 -20.00
C THR A 266 -11.80 5.62 -20.62
N ALA A 267 -11.56 5.64 -21.93
CA ALA A 267 -10.80 4.62 -22.65
C ALA A 267 -9.35 4.51 -22.13
N GLU A 268 -8.67 5.62 -21.84
CA GLU A 268 -7.35 5.61 -21.23
C GLU A 268 -7.35 4.95 -19.84
N GLN A 269 -8.39 5.20 -19.04
CA GLN A 269 -8.53 4.55 -17.73
C GLN A 269 -8.78 3.05 -17.87
N HIS A 270 -9.56 2.63 -18.86
CA HIS A 270 -9.79 1.22 -19.17
C HIS A 270 -8.51 0.55 -19.66
N LEU A 271 -7.81 1.15 -20.61
CA LEU A 271 -6.54 0.65 -21.11
C LEU A 271 -5.48 0.57 -19.99
N GLN A 272 -5.38 1.59 -19.13
CA GLN A 272 -4.52 1.55 -17.96
C GLN A 272 -4.89 0.40 -17.02
N THR A 273 -6.19 0.13 -16.82
CA THR A 273 -6.69 -0.97 -15.97
C THR A 273 -6.48 -2.35 -16.61
N ALA A 274 -6.57 -2.45 -17.94
CA ALA A 274 -6.24 -3.64 -18.70
C ALA A 274 -4.75 -3.98 -18.55
N CYS A 275 -3.85 -2.99 -18.68
CA CYS A 275 -2.43 -3.15 -18.40
C CYS A 275 -2.18 -3.68 -16.97
N MET A 276 -2.82 -3.08 -15.96
CA MET A 276 -2.73 -3.56 -14.57
C MET A 276 -3.20 -5.00 -14.43
N SER A 277 -4.31 -5.35 -15.07
CA SER A 277 -4.91 -6.69 -15.01
C SER A 277 -3.95 -7.72 -15.60
N ILE A 278 -3.44 -7.48 -16.81
CA ILE A 278 -2.45 -8.35 -17.45
C ILE A 278 -1.25 -8.56 -16.54
N ILE A 279 -0.63 -7.47 -16.04
CA ILE A 279 0.56 -7.56 -15.19
C ILE A 279 0.26 -8.34 -13.91
N LEU A 280 -0.88 -8.10 -13.24
CA LEU A 280 -1.22 -8.82 -12.01
C LEU A 280 -1.48 -10.31 -12.26
N ILE A 281 -2.15 -10.64 -13.36
CA ILE A 281 -2.48 -12.02 -13.75
C ILE A 281 -1.20 -12.79 -14.10
N THR A 282 -0.31 -12.21 -14.90
CA THR A 282 0.86 -12.92 -15.45
C THR A 282 2.09 -12.91 -14.55
N THR A 283 2.07 -12.13 -13.45
CA THR A 283 3.23 -12.03 -12.55
C THR A 283 2.91 -12.34 -11.09
N GLY A 284 1.66 -12.25 -10.67
CA GLY A 284 1.28 -12.44 -9.26
C GLY A 284 1.94 -11.46 -8.28
N ILE A 285 2.47 -10.32 -8.75
CA ILE A 285 3.01 -9.28 -7.86
C ILE A 285 1.90 -8.69 -6.99
N ARG A 286 2.28 -8.12 -5.84
CA ARG A 286 1.34 -7.41 -4.96
C ARG A 286 0.94 -6.08 -5.61
N VAL A 287 -0.25 -5.58 -5.29
CA VAL A 287 -0.69 -4.25 -5.74
C VAL A 287 0.30 -3.14 -5.35
N SER A 288 0.96 -3.24 -4.19
CA SER A 288 2.02 -2.27 -3.82
C SER A 288 3.27 -2.37 -4.70
N GLU A 289 3.61 -3.56 -5.18
CA GLU A 289 4.73 -3.79 -6.11
C GLU A 289 4.34 -3.23 -7.50
N LEU A 290 3.09 -3.45 -7.94
CA LEU A 290 2.54 -2.82 -9.15
C LEU A 290 2.60 -1.28 -9.08
N CYS A 291 2.18 -0.67 -7.96
CA CYS A 291 2.29 0.78 -7.74
C CYS A 291 3.73 1.30 -7.80
N SER A 292 4.72 0.43 -7.59
CA SER A 292 6.14 0.80 -7.58
C SER A 292 6.79 0.76 -8.96
N LEU A 293 6.13 0.20 -9.98
CA LEU A 293 6.73 0.09 -11.31
C LEU A 293 7.01 1.46 -11.90
N GLU A 294 8.18 1.58 -12.53
CA GLU A 294 8.71 2.80 -13.14
C GLU A 294 8.98 2.59 -14.63
N ASN A 295 9.19 3.69 -15.36
CA ASN A 295 9.61 3.67 -16.76
C ASN A 295 10.84 2.78 -16.94
N GLN A 296 10.88 2.04 -18.06
CA GLN A 296 11.96 1.13 -18.44
C GLN A 296 12.19 0.01 -17.42
N CYS A 297 11.12 -0.46 -16.78
CA CYS A 297 11.20 -1.58 -15.85
C CYS A 297 11.24 -2.95 -16.54
N ALA A 298 10.96 -3.04 -17.84
CA ALA A 298 11.04 -4.27 -18.63
C ALA A 298 12.41 -4.39 -19.33
N PHE A 299 13.03 -5.57 -19.29
CA PHE A 299 14.27 -5.86 -20.01
C PHE A 299 14.35 -7.34 -20.39
N LYS A 300 15.20 -7.69 -21.35
CA LYS A 300 15.38 -9.06 -21.83
C LYS A 300 16.80 -9.56 -21.55
N THR A 301 16.95 -10.84 -21.27
CA THR A 301 18.22 -11.57 -21.31
C THR A 301 18.07 -12.72 -22.29
N LEU A 302 19.18 -13.26 -22.82
CA LEU A 302 19.14 -14.44 -23.66
C LEU A 302 19.58 -15.66 -22.86
N ASP A 303 19.05 -16.83 -23.20
CA ASP A 303 19.57 -18.12 -22.71
C ASP A 303 20.78 -18.59 -23.54
N GLU A 304 21.23 -19.82 -23.29
CA GLU A 304 22.39 -20.41 -23.96
C GLU A 304 22.11 -20.69 -25.45
N GLU A 305 20.84 -20.91 -25.79
CA GLU A 305 20.33 -21.16 -27.14
C GLU A 305 19.98 -19.87 -27.91
N GLY A 306 19.98 -18.71 -27.23
CA GLY A 306 19.69 -17.40 -27.81
C GLY A 306 18.21 -16.99 -27.74
N GLU A 307 17.37 -17.72 -27.02
CA GLU A 307 15.96 -17.38 -26.80
C GLU A 307 15.80 -16.32 -25.69
N PRO A 308 14.85 -15.37 -25.84
CA PRO A 308 14.72 -14.26 -24.92
C PRO A 308 13.91 -14.58 -23.65
N PHE A 309 14.57 -14.51 -22.50
CA PHE A 309 13.90 -14.38 -21.20
C PHE A 309 13.45 -12.94 -20.95
N HIS A 310 12.18 -12.80 -20.61
CA HIS A 310 11.54 -11.51 -20.35
C HIS A 310 11.54 -11.23 -18.85
N TRP A 311 12.15 -10.12 -18.46
CA TRP A 311 12.28 -9.70 -17.06
C TRP A 311 11.57 -8.38 -16.80
N MET A 312 11.14 -8.20 -15.57
CA MET A 312 10.60 -6.95 -15.04
C MET A 312 11.25 -6.64 -13.69
N ARG A 313 11.56 -5.37 -13.43
CA ARG A 313 12.09 -4.89 -12.14
C ARG A 313 11.11 -3.97 -11.40
N GLY A 314 11.19 -3.96 -10.08
CA GLY A 314 10.38 -3.09 -9.23
C GLY A 314 10.84 -3.15 -7.77
N THR A 315 9.97 -2.73 -6.85
CA THR A 315 10.31 -2.68 -5.41
C THR A 315 9.36 -3.53 -4.57
N SER A 316 9.91 -4.47 -3.80
CA SER A 316 9.21 -5.27 -2.79
C SER A 316 9.41 -4.70 -1.38
N TYR A 317 8.29 -4.45 -0.69
CA TYR A 317 8.29 -3.77 0.62
C TYR A 317 8.15 -4.71 1.82
N LYS A 318 7.43 -5.83 1.68
CA LYS A 318 7.01 -6.65 2.84
C LYS A 318 8.14 -7.44 3.47
N THR A 319 9.17 -7.79 2.70
CA THR A 319 10.23 -8.69 3.13
C THR A 319 11.58 -8.01 3.28
N GLY A 320 11.61 -6.67 3.17
CA GLY A 320 12.87 -5.91 3.21
C GLY A 320 13.76 -6.11 1.98
N ALA A 321 13.32 -6.89 0.98
CA ALA A 321 14.08 -7.18 -0.23
C ALA A 321 14.45 -5.93 -1.03
N GLY A 322 13.60 -4.89 -1.03
CA GLY A 322 13.88 -3.66 -1.77
C GLY A 322 13.74 -3.87 -3.27
N ALA A 323 14.75 -3.46 -4.05
CA ALA A 323 14.76 -3.65 -5.49
C ALA A 323 14.76 -5.14 -5.84
N CYS A 324 13.92 -5.55 -6.77
CA CYS A 324 13.78 -6.95 -7.18
C CYS A 324 13.39 -7.10 -8.63
N GLU A 325 13.69 -8.29 -9.16
CA GLU A 325 13.41 -8.68 -10.53
C GLU A 325 12.55 -9.94 -10.56
N TRP A 326 11.68 -10.02 -11.57
CA TRP A 326 10.76 -11.11 -11.83
C TRP A 326 10.88 -11.55 -13.27
N LEU A 327 10.93 -12.86 -13.49
CA LEU A 327 10.72 -13.45 -14.81
C LEU A 327 9.22 -13.34 -15.14
N VAL A 328 8.89 -12.88 -16.33
CA VAL A 328 7.51 -12.57 -16.74
C VAL A 328 7.22 -13.06 -18.16
N ALA A 329 5.94 -13.19 -18.50
CA ALA A 329 5.53 -13.49 -19.88
C ALA A 329 5.72 -12.28 -20.81
N GLU A 330 5.93 -12.53 -22.11
CA GLU A 330 6.10 -11.47 -23.13
C GLU A 330 4.93 -10.47 -23.16
N ILE A 331 3.69 -10.94 -23.01
CA ILE A 331 2.50 -10.07 -22.95
C ILE A 331 2.59 -9.03 -21.82
N THR A 332 3.35 -9.32 -20.75
CA THR A 332 3.63 -8.38 -19.67
C THR A 332 4.49 -7.22 -20.17
N HIS A 333 5.51 -7.47 -21.00
CA HIS A 333 6.31 -6.40 -21.63
C HIS A 333 5.43 -5.50 -22.48
N ARG A 334 4.56 -6.09 -23.31
CA ARG A 334 3.62 -5.34 -24.14
C ARG A 334 2.70 -4.45 -23.28
N ALA A 335 2.16 -4.97 -22.18
CA ALA A 335 1.37 -4.18 -21.23
C ALA A 335 2.16 -3.04 -20.56
N LEU A 336 3.44 -3.28 -20.22
CA LEU A 336 4.32 -2.26 -19.63
C LEU A 336 4.65 -1.15 -20.64
N THR A 337 4.94 -1.48 -21.90
CA THR A 337 5.19 -0.49 -22.97
C THR A 337 3.97 0.41 -23.22
N VAL A 338 2.77 -0.17 -23.21
CA VAL A 338 1.52 0.60 -23.32
C VAL A 338 1.31 1.48 -22.09
N ALA A 339 1.52 0.95 -20.88
CA ALA A 339 1.39 1.72 -19.64
C ALA A 339 2.37 2.92 -19.60
N GLU A 340 3.62 2.71 -20.03
CA GLU A 340 4.62 3.77 -20.19
C GLU A 340 4.16 4.86 -21.15
N SER A 341 3.61 4.46 -22.30
CA SER A 341 3.13 5.40 -23.32
C SER A 341 1.94 6.22 -22.83
N LEU A 342 1.00 5.58 -22.13
CA LEU A 342 -0.16 6.25 -21.54
C LEU A 342 0.20 7.27 -20.46
N VAL A 343 1.25 7.03 -19.69
CA VAL A 343 1.56 7.87 -18.54
C VAL A 343 2.38 9.12 -18.92
N ARG A 344 3.02 9.14 -20.10
CA ARG A 344 3.97 10.20 -20.51
C ARG A 344 3.47 11.62 -20.29
N SER A 345 2.26 11.96 -20.71
CA SER A 345 1.79 13.35 -20.56
C SER A 345 1.48 13.73 -19.11
N LEU A 346 1.14 12.77 -18.23
CA LEU A 346 1.04 13.02 -16.80
C LEU A 346 2.43 13.19 -16.16
N GLN A 347 3.43 12.45 -16.62
CA GLN A 347 4.82 12.62 -16.18
C GLN A 347 5.37 13.98 -16.62
N ALA A 348 5.13 14.40 -17.86
CA ALA A 348 5.50 15.73 -18.35
C ALA A 348 4.84 16.87 -17.53
N GLN A 349 3.56 16.71 -17.15
CA GLN A 349 2.89 17.65 -16.24
C GLN A 349 3.56 17.72 -14.85
N LEU A 350 3.99 16.57 -14.32
CA LEU A 350 4.74 16.53 -13.04
C LEU A 350 6.10 17.22 -13.17
N GLU A 351 6.82 16.95 -14.26
CA GLU A 351 8.14 17.56 -14.53
C GLU A 351 8.03 19.08 -14.70
N GLN A 352 7.04 19.55 -15.46
CA GLN A 352 6.77 20.99 -15.59
C GLN A 352 6.43 21.60 -14.22
N ARG A 353 5.56 20.95 -13.44
CA ARG A 353 5.21 21.45 -12.11
C ARG A 353 6.42 21.52 -11.18
N ILE A 354 7.31 20.53 -11.24
CA ILE A 354 8.57 20.52 -10.49
C ILE A 354 9.47 21.66 -10.95
N PHE A 355 9.56 21.92 -12.26
CA PHE A 355 10.32 23.03 -12.81
C PHE A 355 9.80 24.39 -12.32
N ASP A 356 8.49 24.60 -12.36
CA ASP A 356 7.86 25.84 -11.88
C ASP A 356 8.14 26.05 -10.39
N LEU A 357 7.89 25.02 -9.57
CA LEU A 357 8.17 25.06 -8.13
C LEU A 357 9.63 25.36 -7.83
N ARG A 358 10.55 24.76 -8.58
CA ARG A 358 11.99 24.97 -8.41
C ARG A 358 12.42 26.38 -8.81
N THR A 359 11.74 26.98 -9.77
CA THR A 359 11.98 28.37 -10.18
C THR A 359 11.55 29.34 -9.09
N ASP A 360 10.43 29.06 -8.42
CA ASP A 360 9.90 29.87 -7.33
C ASP A 360 10.69 29.68 -6.00
N ASP A 361 10.85 28.44 -5.55
CA ASP A 361 11.62 28.05 -4.36
C ASP A 361 12.34 26.71 -4.59
N PRO A 362 13.67 26.71 -4.81
CA PRO A 362 14.45 25.47 -5.00
C PRO A 362 14.37 24.48 -3.83
N LYS A 363 13.98 24.93 -2.63
CA LYS A 363 13.85 24.12 -1.42
C LYS A 363 12.40 23.76 -1.09
N ASP A 364 11.47 24.00 -2.02
CA ASP A 364 10.07 23.66 -1.81
C ASP A 364 9.94 22.14 -1.52
N PRO A 365 9.34 21.76 -0.37
CA PRO A 365 9.16 20.37 0.02
C PRO A 365 8.37 19.54 -1.01
N ASP A 366 7.45 20.16 -1.76
CA ASP A 366 6.66 19.47 -2.77
C ASP A 366 7.50 18.97 -3.94
N ILE A 367 8.67 19.54 -4.21
CA ILE A 367 9.58 19.05 -5.26
C ILE A 367 10.00 17.61 -4.98
N ALA A 368 10.49 17.33 -3.76
CA ALA A 368 10.94 16.00 -3.36
C ALA A 368 9.80 14.98 -3.43
N ARG A 369 8.60 15.38 -2.99
CA ARG A 369 7.39 14.57 -3.02
C ARG A 369 6.94 14.24 -4.45
N LEU A 370 6.86 15.24 -5.34
CA LEU A 370 6.42 15.04 -6.72
C LEU A 370 7.41 14.17 -7.51
N LYS A 371 8.71 14.29 -7.22
CA LYS A 371 9.75 13.44 -7.82
C LYS A 371 9.57 11.95 -7.56
N GLU A 372 8.96 11.55 -6.44
CA GLU A 372 8.67 10.13 -6.19
C GLU A 372 7.65 9.52 -7.18
N HIS A 373 6.91 10.39 -7.88
CA HIS A 373 5.87 10.03 -8.83
C HIS A 373 6.29 10.15 -10.30
N THR A 374 7.31 10.95 -10.63
CA THR A 374 7.64 11.34 -12.03
C THR A 374 7.92 10.16 -12.94
N ARG A 375 8.46 9.06 -12.41
CA ARG A 375 8.79 7.87 -13.20
C ARG A 375 7.77 6.75 -13.09
N ARG A 376 6.73 6.89 -12.27
CA ARG A 376 5.77 5.81 -12.00
C ARG A 376 4.87 5.56 -13.21
N LEU A 377 4.54 4.30 -13.46
CA LEU A 377 3.67 3.90 -14.59
C LEU A 377 2.18 4.19 -14.33
N PHE A 378 1.74 4.01 -13.09
CA PHE A 378 0.32 4.06 -12.75
C PHE A 378 -0.03 5.36 -12.01
N LEU A 379 -0.06 6.45 -12.77
CA LEU A 379 -0.47 7.77 -12.29
C LEU A 379 -1.96 8.04 -12.56
N ALA A 380 -2.55 8.89 -11.73
CA ALA A 380 -3.86 9.46 -11.97
C ALA A 380 -3.95 10.89 -11.44
N VAL A 381 -4.90 11.64 -12.01
CA VAL A 381 -5.28 12.97 -11.53
C VAL A 381 -6.30 12.82 -10.41
N SER A 382 -6.00 13.39 -9.24
CA SER A 382 -6.89 13.43 -8.09
C SER A 382 -7.71 14.71 -8.08
N THR A 383 -8.97 14.62 -8.48
CA THR A 383 -9.90 15.77 -8.48
C THR A 383 -10.14 16.32 -7.06
N ARG A 384 -10.09 15.46 -6.04
CA ARG A 384 -10.26 15.84 -4.63
C ARG A 384 -9.05 16.58 -4.05
N GLN A 385 -7.91 16.52 -4.71
CA GLN A 385 -6.68 17.16 -4.26
C GLN A 385 -6.25 18.25 -5.24
N ASN A 386 -7.19 19.11 -5.64
CA ASN A 386 -6.92 20.23 -6.56
C ASN A 386 -6.25 19.78 -7.87
N ASN A 387 -6.74 18.68 -8.46
CA ASN A 387 -6.21 18.07 -9.67
C ASN A 387 -4.71 17.68 -9.61
N ARG A 388 -4.19 17.36 -8.42
CA ARG A 388 -2.83 16.84 -8.27
C ARG A 388 -2.66 15.50 -8.98
N VAL A 389 -1.56 15.36 -9.70
CA VAL A 389 -1.11 14.09 -10.30
C VAL A 389 -0.33 13.31 -9.24
N GLY A 390 -0.61 12.02 -9.11
CA GLY A 390 0.12 11.14 -8.21
C GLY A 390 -0.10 9.67 -8.53
N THR A 391 0.70 8.80 -7.91
CA THR A 391 0.56 7.35 -8.05
C THR A 391 -0.80 6.88 -7.54
N LEU A 392 -1.44 6.00 -8.28
CA LEU A 392 -2.70 5.38 -7.87
C LEU A 392 -2.54 4.67 -6.52
N SER A 393 -3.49 4.91 -5.62
CA SER A 393 -3.52 4.20 -4.35
C SER A 393 -3.93 2.74 -4.56
N ARG A 394 -3.50 1.86 -3.64
CA ARG A 394 -3.87 0.43 -3.70
C ARG A 394 -5.38 0.21 -3.78
N ASP A 395 -6.15 0.98 -3.02
CA ASP A 395 -7.60 0.89 -3.03
C ASP A 395 -8.18 1.37 -4.36
N SER A 396 -7.62 2.44 -4.95
CA SER A 396 -8.04 2.94 -6.25
C SER A 396 -7.78 1.94 -7.39
N ILE A 397 -6.69 1.18 -7.33
CA ILE A 397 -6.42 0.10 -8.29
C ILE A 397 -7.49 -0.99 -8.17
N ILE A 398 -7.81 -1.41 -6.94
CA ILE A 398 -8.81 -2.45 -6.69
C ILE A 398 -10.21 -1.98 -7.11
N ASP A 399 -10.58 -0.74 -6.82
CA ASP A 399 -11.86 -0.17 -7.25
C ASP A 399 -11.95 -0.13 -8.79
N ARG A 400 -10.85 0.22 -9.47
CA ARG A 400 -10.79 0.22 -10.94
C ARG A 400 -10.87 -1.17 -11.55
N LEU A 401 -10.14 -2.15 -10.99
CA LEU A 401 -10.20 -3.55 -11.44
C LEU A 401 -11.62 -4.11 -11.32
N ASN A 402 -12.30 -3.84 -10.21
CA ASN A 402 -13.69 -4.25 -10.01
C ASN A 402 -14.66 -3.53 -10.97
N ALA A 403 -14.46 -2.23 -11.22
CA ALA A 403 -15.27 -1.50 -12.19
C ALA A 403 -15.08 -2.03 -13.62
N PHE A 404 -13.83 -2.34 -13.99
CA PHE A 404 -13.49 -2.91 -15.28
C PHE A 404 -14.11 -4.30 -15.47
N ALA A 405 -14.03 -5.15 -14.46
CA ALA A 405 -14.69 -6.47 -14.49
C ALA A 405 -16.21 -6.38 -14.65
N ALA A 406 -16.86 -5.47 -13.91
CA ALA A 406 -18.30 -5.25 -14.04
C ALA A 406 -18.71 -4.79 -15.44
N GLN A 407 -17.87 -3.98 -16.11
CA GLN A 407 -18.08 -3.56 -17.50
C GLN A 407 -17.89 -4.70 -18.50
N CYS A 408 -17.05 -5.67 -18.18
CA CYS A 408 -16.93 -6.92 -18.95
C CYS A 408 -18.10 -7.88 -18.69
N GLY A 409 -19.10 -7.48 -17.87
CA GLY A 409 -20.24 -8.32 -17.52
C GLY A 409 -19.95 -9.38 -16.45
N LEU A 410 -18.81 -9.26 -15.74
CA LEU A 410 -18.39 -10.25 -14.76
C LEU A 410 -18.96 -9.93 -13.38
N ASP A 411 -19.73 -10.87 -12.82
CA ASP A 411 -20.22 -10.79 -11.45
C ASP A 411 -19.19 -11.38 -10.47
N TRP A 412 -18.05 -10.68 -10.36
CA TRP A 412 -16.98 -11.06 -9.43
C TRP A 412 -16.34 -9.84 -8.79
N ARG A 413 -16.07 -9.94 -7.48
CA ARG A 413 -15.42 -8.88 -6.73
C ARG A 413 -13.99 -9.25 -6.32
N PHE A 414 -13.02 -8.69 -7.04
CA PHE A 414 -11.60 -8.87 -6.79
C PHE A 414 -11.14 -8.28 -5.47
N ALA A 415 -10.38 -9.09 -4.72
CA ALA A 415 -9.62 -8.71 -3.55
C ALA A 415 -8.10 -8.67 -3.85
N PRO A 416 -7.30 -7.85 -3.13
CA PRO A 416 -5.91 -7.54 -3.50
C PRO A 416 -4.93 -8.70 -3.64
N HIS A 417 -5.23 -9.87 -3.07
CA HIS A 417 -4.35 -11.03 -3.08
C HIS A 417 -4.84 -12.17 -3.98
N GLN A 418 -6.01 -12.04 -4.64
CA GLN A 418 -6.56 -13.12 -5.48
C GLN A 418 -5.72 -13.36 -6.73
N PHE A 419 -5.28 -12.30 -7.43
CA PHE A 419 -4.38 -12.44 -8.59
C PHE A 419 -3.09 -13.18 -8.22
N ARG A 420 -2.48 -12.81 -7.10
CA ARG A 420 -1.27 -13.47 -6.59
C ARG A 420 -1.49 -14.94 -6.25
N ARG A 421 -2.61 -15.27 -5.58
CA ARG A 421 -2.96 -16.67 -5.27
C ARG A 421 -3.20 -17.46 -6.56
N THR A 422 -3.98 -16.90 -7.49
CA THR A 422 -4.29 -17.53 -8.78
C THR A 422 -3.01 -17.83 -9.57
N PHE A 423 -2.11 -16.83 -9.69
CA PHE A 423 -0.79 -17.04 -10.31
C PHE A 423 0.03 -18.13 -9.62
N ALA A 424 0.06 -18.14 -8.28
CA ALA A 424 0.80 -19.14 -7.52
C ALA A 424 0.32 -20.57 -7.79
N VAL A 425 -1.00 -20.77 -7.82
CA VAL A 425 -1.63 -22.06 -8.12
C VAL A 425 -1.28 -22.47 -9.55
N TYR A 426 -1.52 -21.61 -10.53
CA TYR A 426 -1.22 -21.89 -11.93
C TYR A 426 0.27 -22.22 -12.17
N ALA A 427 1.18 -21.46 -11.57
CA ALA A 427 2.61 -21.72 -11.69
C ALA A 427 3.02 -23.04 -11.01
N ALA A 428 2.46 -23.35 -9.83
CA ALA A 428 2.75 -24.58 -9.11
C ALA A 428 2.23 -25.84 -9.84
N HIS A 429 1.08 -25.75 -10.50
CA HIS A 429 0.47 -26.84 -11.27
C HIS A 429 0.90 -26.88 -12.74
N SER A 430 1.76 -25.95 -13.18
CA SER A 430 2.34 -26.01 -14.53
C SER A 430 3.35 -27.16 -14.65
N ALA A 431 3.58 -27.67 -15.86
CA ALA A 431 4.53 -28.74 -16.13
C ALA A 431 5.98 -28.44 -15.65
N PHE A 432 6.30 -27.17 -15.40
CA PHE A 432 7.60 -26.69 -14.92
C PHE A 432 7.53 -26.06 -13.52
N GLY A 433 6.45 -26.30 -12.77
CA GLY A 433 6.22 -25.69 -11.47
C GLY A 433 7.21 -26.17 -10.40
N ASP A 434 8.07 -25.27 -9.90
CA ASP A 434 8.89 -25.49 -8.70
C ASP A 434 8.47 -24.52 -7.59
N LEU A 435 8.08 -25.06 -6.43
CA LEU A 435 7.77 -24.26 -5.24
C LEU A 435 8.95 -23.42 -4.76
N ARG A 436 10.20 -23.82 -5.06
CA ARG A 436 11.41 -23.03 -4.80
C ARG A 436 11.46 -21.80 -5.69
N TYR A 437 11.14 -21.95 -6.98
CA TYR A 437 10.97 -20.81 -7.88
C TYR A 437 9.89 -19.87 -7.36
N LEU A 438 8.72 -20.38 -6.98
CA LEU A 438 7.65 -19.53 -6.46
C LEU A 438 8.03 -18.80 -5.16
N ARG A 439 8.77 -19.43 -4.25
CA ARG A 439 9.32 -18.77 -3.05
C ARG A 439 10.21 -17.60 -3.45
N ASP A 440 11.11 -17.82 -4.40
CA ASP A 440 12.08 -16.80 -4.84
C ASP A 440 11.41 -15.70 -5.67
N HIS A 441 10.42 -16.03 -6.50
CA HIS A 441 9.58 -15.09 -7.25
C HIS A 441 8.80 -14.17 -6.30
N PHE A 442 8.22 -14.76 -5.26
CA PHE A 442 7.42 -14.03 -4.27
C PHE A 442 8.22 -13.38 -3.14
N LYS A 443 9.53 -13.63 -3.09
CA LYS A 443 10.45 -13.19 -2.04
C LYS A 443 9.99 -13.65 -0.65
N HIS A 444 9.42 -14.84 -0.57
CA HIS A 444 8.98 -15.43 0.70
C HIS A 444 10.18 -15.92 1.51
N TRP A 445 10.11 -15.76 2.84
CA TRP A 445 11.19 -16.17 3.76
C TRP A 445 11.23 -17.67 4.01
N SER A 446 10.14 -18.39 3.76
CA SER A 446 10.05 -19.84 3.94
C SER A 446 9.22 -20.48 2.82
N LEU A 447 9.44 -21.78 2.60
CA LEU A 447 8.62 -22.56 1.69
C LEU A 447 7.17 -22.68 2.20
N ASP A 448 6.95 -22.80 3.51
CA ASP A 448 5.60 -22.84 4.10
C ASP A 448 4.72 -21.65 3.68
N MET A 449 5.32 -20.45 3.64
CA MET A 449 4.65 -19.25 3.18
C MET A 449 4.22 -19.33 1.71
N THR A 450 4.94 -20.09 0.89
CA THR A 450 4.63 -20.36 -0.53
C THR A 450 3.64 -21.50 -0.69
N THR A 451 3.80 -22.61 0.04
CA THR A 451 2.89 -23.77 0.01
C THR A 451 1.46 -23.35 0.35
N LEU A 452 1.28 -22.39 1.27
CA LEU A 452 -0.03 -21.81 1.55
C LEU A 452 -0.71 -21.20 0.30
N TYR A 453 0.04 -20.62 -0.64
CA TYR A 453 -0.55 -20.08 -1.87
C TYR A 453 -0.78 -21.13 -2.95
N ALA A 454 0.08 -22.15 -3.01
CA ALA A 454 0.05 -23.18 -4.06
C ALA A 454 -1.05 -24.24 -3.85
N MET A 455 -1.47 -24.50 -2.61
CA MET A 455 -2.51 -25.50 -2.33
C MET A 455 -3.92 -25.01 -2.75
N SER A 456 -4.59 -25.80 -3.60
CA SER A 456 -5.94 -25.54 -4.09
C SER A 456 -6.76 -26.83 -4.12
N ARG A 457 -7.63 -27.03 -3.13
CA ARG A 457 -8.51 -28.21 -3.04
C ARG A 457 -9.32 -28.50 -4.30
N LEU A 458 -9.65 -27.50 -5.11
CA LEU A 458 -10.43 -27.67 -6.35
C LEU A 458 -9.62 -28.33 -7.48
N GLN A 459 -8.33 -28.01 -7.61
CA GLN A 459 -7.45 -28.62 -8.61
C GLN A 459 -6.74 -29.87 -8.06
N ASP A 460 -6.50 -29.90 -6.74
CA ASP A 460 -5.95 -31.09 -6.07
C ASP A 460 -6.94 -32.27 -6.10
N ALA A 461 -8.26 -32.01 -6.11
CA ALA A 461 -9.28 -33.07 -6.23
C ALA A 461 -9.25 -33.78 -7.61
N GLU A 462 -9.04 -33.05 -8.70
CA GLU A 462 -8.85 -33.64 -10.05
C GLU A 462 -7.57 -34.50 -10.13
N LEU A 463 -6.55 -34.17 -9.33
CA LEU A 463 -5.34 -34.98 -9.22
C LEU A 463 -5.56 -36.26 -8.40
N TYR A 464 -6.38 -36.22 -7.34
CA TYR A 464 -6.71 -37.42 -6.57
C TYR A 464 -7.59 -38.41 -7.36
N ASP A 465 -8.48 -37.91 -8.22
CA ASP A 465 -9.27 -38.77 -9.12
C ASP A 465 -8.42 -39.42 -10.23
N SER A 466 -7.26 -38.85 -10.58
CA SER A 466 -6.34 -39.41 -11.59
C SER A 466 -5.23 -40.32 -11.01
N VAL A 467 -5.06 -40.35 -9.68
CA VAL A 467 -4.18 -41.29 -8.97
C VAL A 467 -4.98 -42.47 -8.37
N GLY A 468 -6.30 -42.45 -8.53
CA GLY A 468 -7.22 -43.53 -8.14
C GLY A 468 -7.57 -44.50 -9.27
N LEU A 469 -6.58 -45.17 -9.86
CA LEU A 469 -6.74 -46.46 -10.56
C LEU A 469 -5.56 -47.39 -10.26
#